data_AF-A0A8S3JMX3-F1
#
_entry.id   AF-A0A8S3JMX3-F1
#
_cell.length_a   1.000
_cell.length_b   1.000
_cell.length_c   1.000
_cell.angle_alpha   90.00
_cell.angle_beta   90.00
_cell.angle_gamma   90.00
#
_symmetry.space_group_name_H-M   'P 1'
#
loop_
_entity.id
_entity.type
_entity.pdbx_description
1 polymer ?
#
loop_
_entity_poly.entity_id
_entity_poly.type
_entity_poly.pdbx_seq_one_letter_code
_entity_poly.pdbx_strand_id
1 'polypeptide(L)'
;MTMSAIEVEGPDQGVGDFVLLPEITMDGFVENLKLRFEKGRVYTYIGEVVVSVNPYRELLLYRPEYITSYKGCEFFERPPHIFALAEAAYRTLKQQSLN
;
A
#
# COMPACT_ATOMS: atom_id res chain seq x y z
N MET A 1 -24.54 -0.39 -9.41
CA MET A 1 -23.29 -0.06 -10.12
C MET A 1 -22.16 -0.56 -9.25
N THR A 2 -21.53 -1.66 -9.64
CA THR A 2 -20.64 -2.47 -8.79
C THR A 2 -19.35 -1.72 -8.45
N MET A 3 -19.16 -1.42 -7.17
CA MET A 3 -17.87 -0.99 -6.59
C MET A 3 -16.94 -2.21 -6.54
N SER A 4 -16.39 -2.60 -7.68
CA SER A 4 -15.45 -3.71 -7.80
C SER A 4 -14.11 -3.19 -8.30
N ALA A 5 -13.07 -3.52 -7.53
CA ALA A 5 -11.64 -3.29 -7.75
C ALA A 5 -11.13 -1.90 -7.35
N ILE A 6 -10.51 -1.82 -6.16
CA ILE A 6 -9.26 -1.08 -6.08
C ILE A 6 -8.37 -1.64 -7.19
N GLU A 7 -7.99 -0.77 -8.12
CA GLU A 7 -7.19 -1.16 -9.27
C GLU A 7 -5.88 -1.80 -8.82
N VAL A 8 -5.59 -2.98 -9.38
CA VAL A 8 -4.26 -3.58 -9.31
C VAL A 8 -3.31 -2.60 -9.98
N GLU A 9 -2.18 -2.31 -9.34
CA GLU A 9 -1.20 -1.37 -9.88
C GLU A 9 -0.65 -1.87 -11.21
N GLY A 10 -0.71 -1.02 -12.24
CA GLY A 10 -0.16 -1.34 -13.55
C GLY A 10 1.38 -1.27 -13.56
N PRO A 11 2.04 -1.91 -14.54
CA PRO A 11 3.50 -1.90 -14.65
C PRO A 11 4.09 -0.49 -14.85
N ASP A 12 3.30 0.47 -15.33
CA ASP A 12 3.72 1.86 -15.53
C ASP A 12 3.65 2.71 -14.24
N GLN A 13 3.27 2.10 -13.11
CA GLN A 13 3.09 2.78 -11.81
C GLN A 13 4.26 2.58 -10.86
N GLY A 14 5.31 1.87 -11.27
CA GLY A 14 6.44 1.50 -10.41
C GLY A 14 6.12 0.32 -9.49
N VAL A 15 7.15 -0.20 -8.84
CA VAL A 15 7.10 -1.41 -8.02
C VAL A 15 6.48 -1.10 -6.65
N GLY A 16 5.42 -1.81 -6.28
CA GLY A 16 4.68 -1.61 -5.02
C GLY A 16 5.41 -2.07 -3.76
N ASP A 17 6.38 -2.98 -3.90
CA ASP A 17 7.21 -3.47 -2.81
C ASP A 17 8.69 -3.44 -3.21
N PHE A 18 9.53 -2.74 -2.45
CA PHE A 18 10.95 -2.63 -2.77
C PHE A 18 11.70 -3.96 -2.70
N VAL A 19 11.17 -4.99 -2.05
CA VAL A 19 11.73 -6.34 -2.10
C VAL A 19 11.74 -6.90 -3.53
N LEU A 20 10.87 -6.38 -4.41
CA LEU A 20 10.75 -6.79 -5.80
C LEU A 20 11.54 -5.89 -6.77
N LEU A 21 12.29 -4.89 -6.28
CA LEU A 21 13.16 -4.11 -7.15
C LEU A 21 14.28 -4.99 -7.72
N PRO A 22 14.63 -4.84 -9.01
CA PRO A 22 15.71 -5.62 -9.62
C PRO A 22 17.08 -5.27 -9.05
N GLU A 23 17.28 -4.01 -8.66
CA GLU A 23 18.50 -3.52 -8.02
C GLU A 23 18.16 -2.73 -6.76
N ILE A 24 18.74 -3.12 -5.62
CA ILE A 24 18.54 -2.47 -4.32
C ILE A 24 19.64 -1.40 -4.16
N THR A 25 19.43 -0.24 -4.79
CA THR A 25 20.31 0.92 -4.71
C THR A 25 19.54 2.16 -4.26
N MET A 26 20.22 3.14 -3.66
CA MET A 26 19.57 4.39 -3.25
C MET A 26 18.90 5.10 -4.43
N ASP A 27 19.55 5.11 -5.59
CA ASP A 27 19.01 5.72 -6.81
C ASP A 27 17.76 4.98 -7.28
N GLY A 28 17.78 3.64 -7.31
CA GLY A 28 16.60 2.83 -7.68
C GLY A 28 15.40 3.03 -6.73
N PHE A 29 15.66 3.20 -5.43
CA PHE A 29 14.61 3.53 -4.46
C PHE A 29 13.98 4.90 -4.76
N VAL A 30 14.82 5.93 -4.95
CA VAL A 30 14.36 7.30 -5.21
C VAL A 30 13.62 7.39 -6.54
N GLU A 31 14.13 6.74 -7.60
CA GLU A 31 13.49 6.70 -8.91
C GLU A 31 12.12 6.02 -8.85
N ASN A 32 12.00 4.89 -8.15
CA ASN A 32 10.73 4.21 -8.00
C ASN A 32 9.73 5.04 -7.16
N LEU A 33 10.17 5.67 -6.06
CA LEU A 33 9.31 6.58 -5.29
C LEU A 33 8.82 7.75 -6.13
N LYS A 34 9.71 8.34 -6.94
CA LYS A 34 9.36 9.45 -7.82
C LYS A 34 8.31 9.02 -8.86
N LEU A 35 8.52 7.90 -9.53
CA LEU A 35 7.56 7.35 -10.49
C LEU A 35 6.20 7.08 -9.84
N ARG A 36 6.20 6.41 -8.68
CA ARG A 36 4.98 6.13 -7.90
C ARG A 36 4.25 7.40 -7.51
N PHE A 37 4.98 8.41 -7.01
CA PHE A 37 4.42 9.70 -6.62
C PHE A 37 3.78 10.45 -7.79
N GLU A 38 4.45 10.50 -8.95
CA GLU A 38 3.94 11.11 -10.17
C GLU A 38 2.63 10.44 -10.64
N LYS A 39 2.47 9.14 -10.35
CA LYS A 39 1.27 8.35 -10.64
C LYS A 39 0.22 8.38 -9.51
N GLY A 40 0.44 9.17 -8.46
CA GLY A 40 -0.48 9.31 -7.33
C GLY A 40 -0.45 8.15 -6.33
N ARG A 41 0.56 7.28 -6.39
CA ARG A 41 0.81 6.19 -5.44
C ARG A 41 1.73 6.68 -4.33
N VAL A 42 1.13 7.08 -3.21
CA VAL A 42 1.86 7.69 -2.07
C VAL A 42 2.39 6.68 -1.05
N TYR A 43 1.96 5.42 -1.17
CA TYR A 43 2.39 4.32 -0.30
C TYR A 43 3.21 3.32 -1.10
N THR A 44 4.26 2.79 -0.48
CA THR A 44 5.11 1.73 -1.04
C THR A 44 5.53 0.81 0.10
N TYR A 45 5.57 -0.49 -0.12
CA TYR A 45 6.03 -1.45 0.88
C TYR A 45 7.56 -1.64 0.85
N ILE A 46 8.08 -2.06 2.00
CA ILE A 46 9.38 -2.72 2.15
C ILE A 46 9.14 -3.95 3.01
N GLY A 47 8.74 -5.05 2.39
CA GLY A 47 8.14 -6.16 3.13
C GLY A 47 6.96 -5.67 3.98
N GLU A 48 6.97 -5.94 5.28
CA GLU A 48 5.88 -5.57 6.20
C GLU A 48 5.88 -4.09 6.64
N VAL A 49 6.86 -3.29 6.18
CA VAL A 49 6.94 -1.85 6.47
C VAL A 49 6.25 -1.04 5.38
N VAL A 50 5.57 0.04 5.76
CA VAL A 50 4.92 0.98 4.83
C VAL A 50 5.69 2.31 4.78
N VAL A 51 6.19 2.66 3.60
CA VAL A 51 6.73 3.99 3.29
C VAL A 51 5.61 4.88 2.80
N SER A 52 5.56 6.12 3.32
CA SER A 52 4.61 7.15 2.89
C SER A 52 5.32 8.39 2.38
N VAL A 53 4.91 8.87 1.21
CA VAL A 53 5.37 10.14 0.63
C VAL A 53 4.22 11.15 0.67
N ASN A 54 4.41 12.27 1.37
CA ASN A 54 3.36 13.28 1.54
C ASN A 54 2.97 13.92 0.19
N PRO A 55 1.71 13.80 -0.27
CA PRO A 55 1.26 14.39 -1.54
C PRO A 55 1.03 15.90 -1.48
N TYR A 56 0.99 16.51 -0.30
CA TYR A 56 0.62 17.93 -0.09
C TYR A 56 -0.70 18.34 -0.75
N ARG A 57 -1.60 17.36 -0.96
CA ARG A 57 -2.96 17.53 -1.51
C ARG A 57 -3.86 16.41 -1.00
N GLU A 58 -5.16 16.64 -1.04
CA GLU A 58 -6.13 15.59 -0.73
C GLU A 58 -6.13 14.51 -1.82
N LEU A 59 -6.25 13.26 -1.38
CA LEU A 59 -6.38 12.09 -2.25
C LEU A 59 -7.61 11.28 -1.81
N LEU A 60 -8.26 10.63 -2.77
CA LEU A 60 -9.52 9.90 -2.55
C LEU A 60 -9.35 8.49 -1.94
N LEU A 61 -8.17 8.20 -1.40
CA LEU A 61 -7.74 6.88 -0.89
C LEU A 61 -8.14 6.57 0.56
N TYR A 62 -8.79 7.51 1.25
CA TYR A 62 -9.27 7.31 2.63
C TYR A 62 -10.79 7.17 2.73
N ARG A 63 -11.48 7.03 1.59
CA ARG A 63 -12.93 6.90 1.58
C ARG A 63 -13.38 5.54 2.16
N PRO A 64 -14.63 5.40 2.63
CA PRO A 64 -15.13 4.17 3.25
C PRO A 64 -14.96 2.91 2.40
N GLU A 65 -14.95 3.05 1.06
CA GLU A 65 -14.76 1.94 0.14
C GLU A 65 -13.35 1.33 0.26
N TYR A 66 -12.33 2.18 0.46
CA TYR A 66 -10.96 1.72 0.71
C TYR A 66 -10.88 0.97 2.03
N ILE A 67 -11.40 1.53 3.12
CA ILE A 67 -11.42 0.85 4.43
C ILE A 67 -12.07 -0.54 4.31
N THR A 68 -13.21 -0.61 3.64
CA THR A 68 -13.96 -1.86 3.45
C THR A 68 -13.16 -2.90 2.65
N SER A 69 -12.39 -2.47 1.65
CA SER A 69 -11.61 -3.38 0.79
C SER A 69 -10.35 -3.98 1.43
N TYR A 70 -9.79 -3.35 2.47
CA TYR A 70 -8.63 -3.85 3.20
C TYR A 70 -9.03 -4.68 4.43
N LYS A 71 -10.26 -4.53 4.92
CA LYS A 71 -10.78 -5.30 6.06
C LYS A 71 -10.75 -6.80 5.75
N GLY A 72 -10.16 -7.59 6.65
CA GLY A 72 -10.06 -9.04 6.52
C GLY A 72 -9.08 -9.55 5.46
N CYS A 73 -8.39 -8.67 4.71
CA CYS A 73 -7.34 -9.07 3.78
C CYS A 73 -6.04 -9.38 4.52
N GLU A 74 -5.26 -10.34 4.03
CA GLU A 74 -3.86 -10.51 4.45
C GLU A 74 -2.98 -9.38 3.89
N PHE A 75 -1.80 -9.20 4.48
CA PHE A 75 -0.81 -8.28 3.94
C PHE A 75 -0.45 -8.70 2.49
N PHE A 76 -0.18 -7.73 1.61
CA PHE A 76 0.12 -7.92 0.17
C PHE A 76 -1.02 -8.39 -0.75
N GLU A 77 -2.20 -8.79 -0.25
CA GLU A 77 -3.35 -9.11 -1.12
C GLU A 77 -3.93 -7.88 -1.84
N ARG A 78 -3.58 -6.69 -1.35
CA ARG A 78 -4.00 -5.40 -1.86
C ARG A 78 -2.79 -4.49 -2.11
N PRO A 79 -2.91 -3.49 -3.01
CA PRO A 79 -1.86 -2.51 -3.23
C PRO A 79 -1.36 -1.85 -1.93
N PRO A 80 -0.15 -1.27 -1.94
CA PRO A 80 0.40 -0.57 -0.79
C PRO A 80 -0.55 0.45 -0.18
N HIS A 81 -0.91 0.25 1.09
CA HIS A 81 -1.74 1.19 1.83
C HIS A 81 -1.60 1.03 3.34
N ILE A 82 -1.78 2.14 4.06
CA ILE A 82 -1.76 2.16 5.53
C ILE A 82 -2.85 1.27 6.16
N PHE A 83 -3.96 1.05 5.46
CA PHE A 83 -5.05 0.19 5.93
C PHE A 83 -4.69 -1.30 5.98
N ALA A 84 -3.76 -1.77 5.14
CA ALA A 84 -3.24 -3.13 5.26
C ALA A 84 -2.47 -3.31 6.58
N LEU A 85 -1.62 -2.33 6.93
CA LEU A 85 -0.90 -2.31 8.20
C LEU A 85 -1.85 -2.24 9.40
N ALA A 86 -2.89 -1.42 9.31
CA ALA A 86 -3.91 -1.30 10.36
C ALA A 86 -4.69 -2.61 10.56
N GLU A 87 -5.08 -3.28 9.47
CA GLU A 87 -5.77 -4.59 9.52
C GLU A 87 -4.87 -5.67 10.14
N ALA A 88 -3.60 -5.74 9.74
CA ALA A 88 -2.65 -6.69 10.30
C ALA A 88 -2.44 -6.48 11.82
N ALA A 89 -2.30 -5.22 12.25
CA ALA A 89 -2.21 -4.87 13.66
C ALA A 89 -3.48 -5.26 14.43
N TYR A 90 -4.66 -4.94 13.87
CA TYR A 90 -5.94 -5.30 14.47
C TYR A 90 -6.11 -6.82 14.63
N ARG A 91 -5.76 -7.60 13.60
CA ARG A 91 -5.82 -9.07 13.63
C ARG A 91 -4.91 -9.65 14.70
N THR A 92 -3.69 -9.13 14.79
CA THR A 92 -2.70 -9.52 15.81
C THR A 92 -3.25 -9.30 17.21
N LEU A 93 -3.78 -8.10 17.49
CA LEU A 93 -4.39 -7.78 18.79
C LEU A 93 -5.58 -8.68 19.12
N LYS A 94 -6.45 -8.93 18.14
CA LYS A 94 -7.62 -9.80 18.32
C LYS A 94 -7.21 -11.24 18.64
N GLN A 95 -6.20 -11.77 17.93
CA GLN A 95 -5.70 -13.11 18.16
C GLN A 95 -5.02 -13.25 19.52
N GLN A 96 -4.29 -12.22 19.98
CA GLN A 96 -3.71 -12.19 21.32
C GLN A 96 -4.77 -12.14 22.42
N SER A 97 -5.88 -11.42 22.21
CA SER A 97 -6.97 -11.36 23.18
C SER A 97 -7.78 -12.65 23.33
N LEU A 98 -7.62 -13.58 22.38
CA LEU A 98 -8.28 -14.89 22.36
C LEU A 98 -7.42 -16.00 23.00
N ASN A 99 -6.19 -15.67 23.43
CA ASN A 99 -5.26 -16.55 24.11
C ASN A 99 -5.09 -16.13 25.58
#